data_AF-A0A9D7CZX6-F1
#
_entry.id   AF-A0A9D7CZX6-F1
#
_cell.length_a   1.000
_cell.length_b   1.000
_cell.length_c   1.000
_cell.angle_alpha   90.00
_cell.angle_beta   90.00
_cell.angle_gamma   90.00
#
_symmetry.space_group_name_H-M   'P 1'
#
loop_
_entity.id
_entity.type
_entity.pdbx_description
1 polymer ?
#
loop_
_entity_poly.entity_id
_entity_poly.type
_entity_poly.pdbx_seq_one_letter_code
_entity_poly.pdbx_strand_id
1 'polypeptide(L)'
;MSRLTIEGTDLRNAERFVELHGADVRHVAKWSRWLVYDGRRWRLDETDAALRLAADTARTMASDARGAVTAAMAELEQVGRDDDKAKRRAEKRHRSAEDGWKWALKSQAAPRLHAMVDLARADEAVAVTHDRLDADPWLLNVANGTLDLRSGKLRAHSRDDLITKLSPVAYDPRAKCPAWDAFLGRAMGANAGMIAFLRRMAGYALTGVIREHVLGFLFGGGANGKSTYIATTRAMMGDYAVTAPRGLLFRSRGERHPTELTVLFGARFVACAEIEEGRAFDEGLVKDLTGGDEISARRMSEDFWSFAPHTSSSSRATIGRAFAATMRGSGGAYGSSRGP
;
A
#
# COMPACT_ATOMS: atom_id res chain seq x y z
N MET A 1 -33.61 -3.32 -9.64
CA MET A 1 -34.29 -4.49 -9.01
C MET A 1 -33.88 -4.51 -7.54
N SER A 2 -34.82 -4.40 -6.61
CA SER A 2 -34.53 -4.60 -5.18
C SER A 2 -34.02 -6.04 -5.02
N ARG A 3 -32.77 -6.21 -4.57
CA ARG A 3 -32.23 -7.53 -4.24
C ARG A 3 -33.04 -8.05 -3.04
N LEU A 4 -33.51 -9.29 -3.14
CA LEU A 4 -34.22 -9.96 -2.05
C LEU A 4 -33.17 -10.36 -1.01
N THR A 5 -33.00 -9.53 0.01
CA THR A 5 -32.05 -9.77 1.10
C THR A 5 -32.70 -10.70 2.12
N ILE A 6 -32.25 -11.96 2.15
CA ILE A 6 -32.76 -12.98 3.08
C ILE A 6 -31.93 -12.94 4.37
N GLU A 7 -32.59 -12.59 5.47
CA GLU A 7 -32.01 -12.64 6.82
C GLU A 7 -31.65 -14.07 7.23
N GLY A 8 -30.68 -14.21 8.13
CA GLY A 8 -30.28 -15.52 8.63
C GLY A 8 -29.41 -16.33 7.67
N THR A 9 -28.60 -15.67 6.84
CA THR A 9 -27.71 -16.30 5.87
C THR A 9 -26.28 -15.78 5.98
N ASP A 10 -25.28 -16.57 5.55
CA ASP A 10 -23.89 -16.11 5.54
C ASP A 10 -23.68 -14.94 4.57
N LEU A 11 -24.45 -14.90 3.48
CA LEU A 11 -24.44 -13.77 2.54
C LEU A 11 -24.89 -12.48 3.24
N ARG A 12 -25.99 -12.52 4.00
CA ARG A 12 -26.43 -11.35 4.77
C ARG A 12 -25.40 -10.93 5.81
N ASN A 13 -24.72 -11.88 6.44
CA ASN A 13 -23.63 -11.58 7.37
C ASN A 13 -22.48 -10.84 6.67
N ALA A 14 -22.11 -11.26 5.46
CA ALA A 14 -21.09 -10.59 4.66
C ALA A 14 -21.51 -9.17 4.25
N GLU A 15 -22.76 -8.98 3.83
CA GLU A 15 -23.32 -7.65 3.54
C GLU A 15 -23.26 -6.73 4.77
N ARG A 16 -23.62 -7.23 5.97
CA ARG A 16 -23.49 -6.47 7.23
C ARG A 16 -22.05 -6.10 7.55
N PHE A 17 -21.11 -7.01 7.32
CA PHE A 17 -19.69 -6.71 7.47
C PHE A 17 -19.25 -5.56 6.56
N VAL A 18 -19.71 -5.55 5.30
CA VAL A 18 -19.45 -4.46 4.35
C VAL A 18 -20.14 -3.17 4.78
N GLU A 19 -21.38 -3.22 5.26
CA GLU A 19 -22.11 -2.05 5.78
C GLU A 19 -21.37 -1.39 6.96
N LEU A 20 -20.81 -2.19 7.88
CA LEU A 20 -20.14 -1.69 9.08
C LEU A 20 -18.67 -1.32 8.86
N HIS A 21 -17.96 -2.07 8.01
CA HIS A 21 -16.50 -2.01 7.91
C HIS A 21 -15.99 -1.88 6.49
N GLY A 22 -16.85 -1.86 5.48
CA GLY A 22 -16.47 -1.80 4.07
C GLY A 22 -15.68 -0.54 3.71
N ALA A 23 -15.77 0.54 4.49
CA ALA A 23 -14.92 1.71 4.32
C ALA A 23 -13.46 1.48 4.76
N ASP A 24 -13.21 0.53 5.67
CA ASP A 24 -11.91 0.31 6.33
C ASP A 24 -11.17 -0.92 5.80
N VAL A 25 -11.79 -1.69 4.90
CA VAL A 25 -11.19 -2.89 4.29
C VAL A 25 -11.24 -2.85 2.77
N ARG A 26 -10.21 -3.38 2.12
CA ARG A 26 -10.21 -3.66 0.68
C ARG A 26 -9.68 -5.06 0.43
N HIS A 27 -10.16 -5.72 -0.63
CA HIS A 27 -9.66 -7.02 -1.05
C HIS A 27 -9.09 -6.94 -2.45
N VAL A 28 -7.85 -7.42 -2.63
CA VAL A 28 -7.21 -7.51 -3.94
C VAL A 28 -7.22 -8.96 -4.40
N ALA A 29 -8.12 -9.28 -5.35
CA ALA A 29 -8.35 -10.65 -5.80
C ALA A 29 -7.09 -11.33 -6.34
N LYS A 30 -6.31 -10.65 -7.20
CA LYS A 30 -5.05 -11.20 -7.74
C LYS A 30 -4.00 -11.51 -6.67
N TRP A 31 -4.06 -10.82 -5.53
CA TRP A 31 -3.17 -11.09 -4.41
C TRP A 31 -3.76 -12.14 -3.47
N SER A 32 -5.08 -12.37 -3.52
CA SER A 32 -5.82 -13.13 -2.50
C SER A 32 -5.55 -12.59 -1.08
N ARG A 33 -5.44 -11.26 -0.96
CA ARG A 33 -5.09 -10.56 0.28
C ARG A 33 -6.06 -9.44 0.58
N TRP A 34 -6.29 -9.22 1.87
CA TRP A 34 -6.97 -8.06 2.41
C TRP A 34 -5.98 -6.92 2.68
N LEU A 35 -6.50 -5.71 2.56
CA LEU A 35 -5.90 -4.47 3.00
C LEU A 35 -6.80 -3.86 4.08
N VAL A 36 -6.20 -3.29 5.11
CA VAL A 36 -6.91 -2.56 6.17
C VAL A 36 -6.36 -1.15 6.26
N TYR A 37 -7.25 -0.18 6.42
CA TYR A 37 -6.89 1.22 6.58
C TYR A 37 -6.39 1.48 8.01
N ASP A 38 -5.17 1.99 8.17
CA ASP A 38 -4.54 2.23 9.48
C ASP A 38 -4.78 3.65 10.03
N GLY A 39 -5.65 4.43 9.39
CA GLY A 39 -5.89 5.84 9.67
C GLY A 39 -5.12 6.79 8.75
N ARG A 40 -4.09 6.30 8.05
CA ARG A 40 -3.24 7.12 7.15
C ARG A 40 -3.05 6.49 5.77
N ARG A 41 -3.10 5.16 5.66
CA ARG A 41 -2.88 4.40 4.42
C ARG A 41 -3.54 3.02 4.48
N TRP A 42 -3.58 2.36 3.34
CA TRP A 42 -3.95 0.96 3.20
C TRP A 42 -2.74 0.05 3.42
N ARG A 43 -2.83 -0.90 4.36
CA ARG A 43 -1.77 -1.90 4.62
C ARG A 43 -2.27 -3.30 4.38
N LEU A 44 -1.39 -4.18 3.92
CA LEU A 44 -1.68 -5.63 3.91
C LEU A 44 -2.08 -6.08 5.30
N ASP A 45 -3.14 -6.88 5.36
CA ASP A 45 -3.56 -7.50 6.61
C ASP A 45 -2.61 -8.63 6.97
N GLU A 46 -1.76 -8.38 7.95
CA GLU A 46 -0.78 -9.33 8.50
C GLU A 46 -1.23 -9.88 9.86
N THR A 47 -2.40 -9.46 10.36
CA THR A 47 -2.83 -9.71 11.74
C THR A 47 -4.24 -10.25 11.85
N ASP A 48 -4.85 -10.66 10.74
CA ASP A 48 -6.24 -11.08 10.63
C ASP A 48 -7.22 -9.99 11.12
N ALA A 49 -6.92 -8.72 10.83
CA ALA A 49 -7.77 -7.59 11.14
C ALA A 49 -9.15 -7.69 10.46
N ALA A 50 -9.23 -8.18 9.23
CA ALA A 50 -10.52 -8.42 8.56
C ALA A 50 -11.37 -9.45 9.33
N LEU A 51 -10.74 -10.50 9.87
CA LEU A 51 -11.44 -11.51 10.68
C LEU A 51 -11.86 -10.96 12.04
N ARG A 52 -11.07 -10.08 12.66
CA ARG A 52 -11.47 -9.37 13.89
C ARG A 52 -12.70 -8.49 13.65
N LEU A 53 -12.75 -7.76 12.54
CA LEU A 53 -13.90 -6.94 12.16
C LEU A 53 -15.15 -7.80 11.89
N ALA A 54 -14.99 -9.00 11.31
CA ALA A 54 -16.08 -9.96 11.18
C ALA A 54 -16.60 -10.45 12.55
N ALA A 55 -15.71 -10.69 13.51
CA ALA A 55 -16.09 -11.03 14.88
C ALA A 55 -16.85 -9.87 15.56
N ASP A 56 -16.44 -8.63 15.32
CA ASP A 56 -17.12 -7.44 15.85
C ASP A 56 -18.50 -7.22 15.20
N THR A 57 -18.63 -7.52 13.90
CA THR A 57 -19.93 -7.60 13.22
C THR A 57 -20.85 -8.63 13.90
N ALA A 58 -20.36 -9.85 14.14
CA ALA A 58 -21.14 -10.91 14.80
C ALA A 58 -21.53 -10.55 16.25
N ARG A 59 -20.65 -9.85 16.99
CA ARG A 59 -20.95 -9.34 18.34
C ARG A 59 -22.03 -8.27 18.31
N THR A 60 -21.96 -7.35 17.35
CA THR A 60 -22.97 -6.30 17.15
C THR A 60 -24.33 -6.92 16.84
N MET A 61 -24.37 -7.89 15.91
CA MET A 61 -25.58 -8.65 15.62
C MET A 61 -26.20 -9.32 16.85
N ALA A 62 -25.37 -9.90 17.73
CA ALA A 62 -25.84 -10.50 18.96
C ALA A 62 -26.42 -9.44 19.91
N SER A 63 -25.73 -8.31 20.09
CA SER A 63 -26.21 -7.20 20.92
C SER A 63 -27.57 -6.69 20.43
N ASP A 64 -27.71 -6.44 19.13
CA ASP A 64 -28.95 -5.97 18.51
C ASP A 64 -30.08 -6.99 18.65
N ALA A 65 -29.80 -8.26 18.37
CA ALA A 65 -30.79 -9.32 18.46
C ALA A 65 -31.28 -9.55 19.90
N ARG A 66 -30.38 -9.42 20.89
CA ARG A 66 -30.75 -9.46 22.32
C ARG A 66 -31.68 -8.30 22.67
N GLY A 67 -31.35 -7.08 22.23
CA GLY A 67 -32.20 -5.91 22.43
C GLY A 67 -33.60 -6.09 21.81
N ALA A 68 -33.67 -6.67 20.62
CA ALA A 68 -34.93 -6.98 19.94
C ALA A 68 -35.77 -8.02 20.71
N VAL A 69 -35.16 -9.06 21.28
CA VAL A 69 -35.85 -10.04 22.13
C VAL A 69 -36.41 -9.35 23.38
N THR A 70 -35.60 -8.56 24.08
CA THR A 70 -36.05 -7.84 25.28
C THR A 70 -37.21 -6.89 24.98
N ALA A 71 -37.15 -6.14 23.87
CA ALA A 71 -38.24 -5.26 23.46
C ALA A 71 -39.52 -6.03 23.11
N ALA A 72 -39.40 -7.16 22.40
CA ALA A 72 -40.55 -7.98 22.03
C ALA A 72 -41.19 -8.68 23.25
N MET A 73 -40.40 -9.08 24.24
CA MET A 73 -40.90 -9.61 25.51
C MET A 73 -41.69 -8.55 26.28
N ALA A 74 -41.14 -7.35 26.42
CA ALA A 74 -41.82 -6.25 27.12
C ALA A 74 -43.14 -5.85 26.43
N GLU A 75 -43.17 -5.86 25.09
CA GLU A 75 -44.41 -5.65 24.34
C GLU A 75 -45.44 -6.74 24.64
N LEU A 76 -45.04 -8.01 24.63
CA LEU A 76 -45.92 -9.15 24.89
C LEU A 76 -46.55 -9.08 26.30
N GLU A 77 -45.80 -8.62 27.30
CA GLU A 77 -46.29 -8.41 28.67
C GLU A 77 -47.33 -7.28 28.77
N GLN A 78 -47.23 -6.26 27.92
CA GLN A 78 -48.13 -5.10 27.91
C GLN A 78 -49.43 -5.33 27.12
N VAL A 79 -49.51 -6.36 26.28
CA VAL A 79 -50.72 -6.64 25.49
C VAL A 79 -51.86 -7.09 26.40
N GLY A 80 -52.97 -6.34 26.36
CA GLY A 80 -54.20 -6.66 27.08
C GLY A 80 -54.81 -8.00 26.66
N ARG A 81 -55.44 -8.71 27.62
CA ARG A 81 -55.99 -10.07 27.42
C ARG A 81 -57.10 -10.15 26.36
N ASP A 82 -57.74 -9.02 26.04
CA ASP A 82 -58.93 -8.98 25.18
C ASP A 82 -58.63 -8.62 23.71
N ASP A 83 -57.36 -8.32 23.36
CA ASP A 83 -56.95 -8.06 21.97
C ASP A 83 -56.13 -9.23 21.39
N ASP A 84 -56.86 -10.26 20.94
CA ASP A 84 -56.30 -11.45 20.29
C ASP A 84 -55.41 -11.11 19.08
N LYS A 85 -55.71 -10.03 18.35
CA LYS A 85 -54.97 -9.65 17.15
C LYS A 85 -53.63 -9.02 17.52
N ALA A 86 -53.61 -8.15 18.53
CA ALA A 86 -52.37 -7.58 19.08
C ALA A 86 -51.50 -8.68 19.70
N LYS A 87 -52.10 -9.61 20.45
CA LYS A 87 -51.38 -10.74 21.06
C LYS A 87 -50.68 -11.61 20.01
N ARG A 88 -51.39 -12.05 18.97
CA ARG A 88 -50.80 -12.83 17.87
C ARG A 88 -49.66 -12.10 17.16
N ARG A 89 -49.75 -10.77 17.01
CA ARG A 89 -48.68 -9.95 16.41
C ARG A 89 -47.45 -9.87 17.30
N ALA A 90 -47.63 -9.65 18.61
CA ALA A 90 -46.55 -9.64 19.58
C ALA A 90 -45.85 -10.99 19.70
N GLU A 91 -46.60 -12.10 19.77
CA GLU A 91 -46.06 -13.46 19.76
C GLU A 91 -45.23 -13.75 18.49
N LYS A 92 -45.71 -13.30 17.31
CA LYS A 92 -44.97 -13.45 16.05
C LYS A 92 -43.66 -12.65 16.06
N ARG A 93 -43.67 -11.42 16.58
CA ARG A 93 -42.46 -10.60 16.71
C ARG A 93 -41.47 -11.20 17.70
N HIS A 94 -41.94 -11.64 18.86
CA HIS A 94 -41.12 -12.33 19.86
C HIS A 94 -40.41 -13.55 19.25
N ARG A 95 -41.17 -14.42 18.58
CA ARG A 95 -40.60 -15.60 17.89
C ARG A 95 -39.55 -15.21 16.85
N SER A 96 -39.84 -14.20 16.03
CA SER A 96 -38.89 -13.70 15.03
C SER A 96 -37.61 -13.13 15.67
N ALA A 97 -37.73 -12.46 16.81
CA ALA A 97 -36.59 -11.93 17.55
C ALA A 97 -35.74 -13.06 18.16
N GLU A 98 -36.39 -14.10 18.72
CA GLU A 98 -35.69 -15.29 19.23
C GLU A 98 -34.93 -16.04 18.12
N ASP A 99 -35.53 -16.17 16.94
CA ASP A 99 -34.87 -16.79 15.79
C ASP A 99 -33.67 -15.96 15.32
N GLY A 100 -33.81 -14.63 15.30
CA GLY A 100 -32.69 -13.70 15.06
C GLY A 100 -31.57 -13.83 16.09
N TRP A 101 -31.90 -13.93 17.38
CA TRP A 101 -30.93 -14.15 18.46
C TRP A 101 -30.19 -15.48 18.31
N LYS A 102 -30.91 -16.58 18.03
CA LYS A 102 -30.29 -17.89 17.75
C LYS A 102 -29.35 -17.82 16.55
N TRP A 103 -29.72 -17.09 15.49
CA TRP A 103 -28.85 -16.88 14.34
C TRP A 103 -27.59 -16.07 14.68
N ALA A 104 -27.75 -14.98 15.44
CA ALA A 104 -26.63 -14.14 15.85
C ALA A 104 -25.61 -14.91 16.72
N LEU A 105 -26.09 -15.77 17.62
CA LEU A 105 -25.22 -16.67 18.38
C LEU A 105 -24.46 -17.65 17.48
N LYS A 106 -25.14 -18.28 16.52
CA LYS A 106 -24.49 -19.19 15.55
C LYS A 106 -23.45 -18.48 14.69
N SER A 107 -23.67 -17.21 14.35
CA SER A 107 -22.78 -16.41 13.49
C SER A 107 -21.41 -16.12 14.12
N GLN A 108 -21.25 -16.34 15.43
CA GLN A 108 -19.97 -16.18 16.12
C GLN A 108 -19.04 -17.40 16.00
N ALA A 109 -19.51 -18.51 15.42
CA ALA A 109 -18.69 -19.70 15.22
C ALA A 109 -17.60 -19.45 14.17
N ALA A 110 -16.39 -19.99 14.36
CA ALA A 110 -15.25 -19.76 13.47
C ALA A 110 -15.57 -20.02 11.97
N PRO A 111 -16.25 -21.12 11.58
CA PRO A 111 -16.61 -21.33 10.17
C PRO A 111 -17.52 -20.22 9.59
N ARG A 112 -18.37 -19.60 10.42
CA ARG A 112 -19.28 -18.52 10.01
C ARG A 112 -18.55 -17.20 9.87
N LEU A 113 -17.59 -16.92 10.75
CA LEU A 113 -16.71 -15.76 10.62
C LEU A 113 -15.86 -15.83 9.35
N HIS A 114 -15.31 -17.00 9.04
CA HIS A 114 -14.58 -17.21 7.78
C HIS A 114 -15.49 -17.08 6.57
N ALA A 115 -16.68 -17.71 6.58
CA ALA A 115 -17.65 -17.58 5.48
C ALA A 115 -18.07 -16.12 5.24
N MET A 116 -18.25 -15.34 6.31
CA MET A 116 -18.56 -13.90 6.23
C MET A 116 -17.45 -13.12 5.52
N VAL A 117 -16.19 -13.30 5.92
CA VAL A 117 -15.04 -12.66 5.27
C VAL A 117 -14.91 -13.13 3.83
N ASP A 118 -15.03 -14.43 3.56
CA ASP A 118 -14.84 -14.99 2.23
C ASP A 118 -15.87 -14.51 1.23
N LEU A 119 -17.14 -14.45 1.63
CA LEU A 119 -18.22 -13.90 0.79
C LEU A 119 -18.07 -12.39 0.58
N ALA A 120 -17.60 -11.65 1.59
CA ALA A 120 -17.42 -10.20 1.49
C ALA A 120 -16.38 -9.80 0.43
N ARG A 121 -15.40 -10.67 0.10
CA ARG A 121 -14.35 -10.40 -0.90
C ARG A 121 -14.88 -10.03 -2.29
N ALA A 122 -16.10 -10.47 -2.61
CA ALA A 122 -16.75 -10.27 -3.90
C ALA A 122 -17.60 -8.99 -3.97
N ASP A 123 -17.79 -8.28 -2.85
CA ASP A 123 -18.58 -7.06 -2.81
C ASP A 123 -17.83 -5.89 -3.47
N GLU A 124 -18.51 -5.13 -4.34
CA GLU A 124 -17.94 -4.01 -5.09
C GLU A 124 -17.40 -2.88 -4.19
N ALA A 125 -17.96 -2.72 -2.98
CA ALA A 125 -17.51 -1.69 -2.03
C ALA A 125 -16.13 -2.00 -1.43
N VAL A 126 -15.70 -3.26 -1.42
CA VAL A 126 -14.42 -3.69 -0.86
C VAL A 126 -13.45 -4.21 -1.92
N ALA A 127 -13.93 -4.75 -3.03
CA ALA A 127 -13.08 -5.25 -4.10
C ALA A 127 -12.30 -4.10 -4.75
N VAL A 128 -10.98 -4.25 -4.84
CA VAL A 128 -10.09 -3.29 -5.52
C VAL A 128 -9.02 -4.03 -6.32
N THR A 129 -8.65 -3.47 -7.46
CA THR A 129 -7.52 -3.98 -8.25
C THR A 129 -6.23 -3.28 -7.84
N HIS A 130 -5.09 -3.96 -8.02
CA HIS A 130 -3.80 -3.44 -7.60
C HIS A 130 -3.37 -2.18 -8.36
N ASP A 131 -3.85 -1.97 -9.60
CA ASP A 131 -3.58 -0.78 -10.41
C ASP A 131 -4.29 0.48 -9.91
N ARG A 132 -5.32 0.33 -9.05
CA ARG A 132 -5.98 1.44 -8.37
C ARG A 132 -5.23 1.90 -7.12
N LEU A 133 -4.34 1.07 -6.59
CA LEU A 133 -3.53 1.39 -5.43
C LEU A 133 -2.36 2.29 -5.85
N ASP A 134 -2.11 3.35 -5.07
CA ASP A 134 -1.07 4.33 -5.35
C ASP A 134 -1.15 4.95 -6.78
N ALA A 135 -2.36 5.07 -7.34
CA ALA A 135 -2.56 5.37 -8.76
C ALA A 135 -2.31 6.83 -9.17
N ASP A 136 -2.33 7.79 -8.24
CA ASP A 136 -1.89 9.17 -8.52
C ASP A 136 -0.44 9.35 -8.04
N PRO A 137 0.55 9.39 -8.95
CA PRO A 137 1.95 9.52 -8.56
C PRO A 137 2.23 10.85 -7.84
N TRP A 138 1.49 11.91 -8.12
CA TRP A 138 1.72 13.22 -7.52
C TRP A 138 1.20 13.37 -6.09
N LEU A 139 0.42 12.40 -5.60
CA LEU A 139 0.05 12.36 -4.20
C LEU A 139 1.17 11.71 -3.41
N LEU A 140 1.74 12.45 -2.46
CA LEU A 140 2.75 11.96 -1.54
C LEU A 140 2.16 11.93 -0.13
N ASN A 141 1.99 10.72 0.40
CA ASN A 141 1.46 10.54 1.74
C ASN A 141 2.59 10.69 2.76
N VAL A 142 2.43 11.65 3.67
CA VAL A 142 3.41 12.06 4.69
C VAL A 142 2.78 11.91 6.07
N ALA A 143 3.55 11.96 7.15
CA ALA A 143 3.06 11.62 8.49
C ALA A 143 1.88 12.47 9.00
N ASN A 144 1.69 13.68 8.44
CA ASN A 144 0.66 14.64 8.80
C ASN A 144 -0.40 14.89 7.70
N GLY A 145 -0.44 14.07 6.64
CA GLY A 145 -1.48 14.17 5.61
C GLY A 145 -1.06 13.67 4.22
N THR A 146 -1.90 13.92 3.22
CA THR A 146 -1.58 13.69 1.81
C THR A 146 -1.16 15.02 1.18
N LEU A 147 0.08 15.11 0.69
CA LEU A 147 0.63 16.27 -0.02
C LEU A 147 0.42 16.10 -1.52
N ASP A 148 -0.25 17.08 -2.16
CA ASP A 148 -0.28 17.17 -3.62
C ASP A 148 0.98 17.90 -4.10
N LEU A 149 1.89 17.16 -4.74
CA LEU A 149 3.17 17.68 -5.22
C LEU A 149 3.04 18.66 -6.40
N ARG A 150 1.88 18.72 -7.08
CA ARG A 150 1.61 19.71 -8.14
C ARG A 150 1.38 21.10 -7.56
N SER A 151 0.63 21.16 -6.46
CA SER A 151 0.18 22.41 -5.85
C SER A 151 0.91 22.79 -4.56
N GLY A 152 1.60 21.84 -3.93
CA GLY A 152 2.20 21.98 -2.61
C GLY A 152 1.19 22.00 -1.46
N LYS A 153 -0.09 21.69 -1.71
CA LYS A 153 -1.14 21.71 -0.69
C LYS A 153 -1.18 20.40 0.08
N LEU A 154 -1.14 20.51 1.40
CA LEU A 154 -1.34 19.41 2.34
C LEU A 154 -2.81 19.32 2.72
N ARG A 155 -3.38 18.12 2.67
CA ARG A 155 -4.73 17.82 3.17
C ARG A 155 -4.72 16.63 4.12
N ALA A 156 -5.81 16.46 4.86
CA ALA A 156 -6.01 15.27 5.68
C ALA A 156 -5.95 13.99 4.82
N HIS A 157 -5.50 12.91 5.43
CA HIS A 157 -5.51 11.59 4.81
C HIS A 157 -6.92 11.20 4.39
N SER A 158 -7.05 10.60 3.21
CA SER A 158 -8.32 10.06 2.73
C SER A 158 -8.17 8.59 2.35
N ARG A 159 -9.15 7.78 2.74
CA ARG A 159 -9.30 6.38 2.31
C ARG A 159 -9.45 6.27 0.80
N ASP A 160 -10.10 7.26 0.20
CA ASP A 160 -10.39 7.32 -1.24
C ASP A 160 -9.14 7.47 -2.10
N ASP A 161 -8.02 7.90 -1.51
CA ASP A 161 -6.74 8.02 -2.21
C ASP A 161 -6.14 6.67 -2.58
N LEU A 162 -6.57 5.58 -1.91
CA LEU A 162 -6.05 4.22 -2.11
C LEU A 162 -4.52 4.13 -2.02
N ILE A 163 -3.90 4.99 -1.22
CA ILE A 163 -2.45 5.02 -1.02
C ILE A 163 -2.03 3.92 -0.04
N THR A 164 -1.00 3.14 -0.41
CA THR A 164 -0.42 2.07 0.43
C THR A 164 0.91 2.45 1.07
N LYS A 165 1.49 3.58 0.64
CA LYS A 165 2.81 4.04 1.08
C LYS A 165 2.69 5.20 2.06
N LEU A 166 3.72 5.38 2.90
CA LEU A 166 3.85 6.56 3.76
C LEU A 166 5.32 6.95 3.88
N SER A 167 5.56 8.25 3.79
CA SER A 167 6.77 8.87 4.28
C SER A 167 6.60 9.20 5.77
N PRO A 168 7.56 8.82 6.65
CA PRO A 168 7.43 9.02 8.10
C PRO A 168 7.64 10.48 8.53
N VAL A 169 7.96 11.39 7.61
CA VAL A 169 8.21 12.80 7.94
C VAL A 169 6.91 13.61 7.91
N ALA A 170 6.80 14.60 8.78
CA ALA A 170 5.74 15.61 8.68
C ALA A 170 6.18 16.70 7.69
N TYR A 171 5.29 17.07 6.78
CA TYR A 171 5.55 18.16 5.84
C TYR A 171 5.37 19.52 6.52
N ASP A 172 6.42 20.35 6.44
CA ASP A 172 6.40 21.77 6.79
C ASP A 172 7.08 22.57 5.66
N PRO A 173 6.35 23.45 4.95
CA PRO A 173 6.91 24.24 3.85
C PRO A 173 7.99 25.24 4.31
N ARG A 174 8.10 25.51 5.62
CA ARG A 174 9.09 26.43 6.19
C ARG A 174 10.28 25.72 6.83
N ALA A 175 10.31 24.38 6.78
CA ALA A 175 11.36 23.58 7.39
C ALA A 175 12.75 24.04 6.93
N LYS A 176 13.69 24.10 7.88
CA LYS A 176 15.11 24.36 7.62
C LYS A 176 15.90 23.09 7.94
N CYS A 177 16.92 22.81 7.14
CA CYS A 177 17.73 21.61 7.29
C CYS A 177 19.24 21.93 7.29
N PRO A 178 19.74 22.76 8.24
CA PRO A 178 21.10 23.27 8.23
C PRO A 178 22.17 22.16 8.25
N ALA A 179 21.94 21.06 8.97
CA ALA A 179 22.86 19.92 8.98
C ALA A 179 22.93 19.21 7.62
N TRP A 180 21.80 19.11 6.92
CA TRP A 180 21.71 18.53 5.58
C TRP A 180 22.35 19.44 4.52
N ASP A 181 22.06 20.74 4.58
CA ASP A 181 22.67 21.74 3.71
C ASP A 181 24.20 21.77 3.88
N ALA A 182 24.70 21.74 5.12
CA ALA A 182 26.13 21.68 5.41
C ALA A 182 26.76 20.35 4.95
N PHE A 183 26.05 19.23 5.08
CA PHE A 183 26.49 17.94 4.54
C PHE A 183 26.64 17.98 3.02
N LEU A 184 25.62 18.47 2.29
CA LEU A 184 25.68 18.60 0.83
C LEU A 184 26.82 19.53 0.39
N GLY A 185 27.01 20.65 1.11
CA GLY A 185 28.13 21.57 0.91
C GLY A 185 29.49 20.88 1.03
N ARG A 186 29.70 20.11 2.11
CA ARG A 186 30.96 19.37 2.31
C ARG A 186 31.15 18.26 1.27
N ALA A 187 30.13 17.44 1.05
CA ALA A 187 30.21 16.27 0.18
C ALA A 187 30.49 16.66 -1.28
N MET A 188 29.93 17.79 -1.74
CA MET A 188 30.05 18.26 -3.12
C MET A 188 31.13 19.34 -3.30
N GLY A 189 31.96 19.62 -2.29
CA GLY A 189 33.00 20.65 -2.36
C GLY A 189 32.44 22.04 -2.68
N ALA A 190 31.29 22.38 -2.09
CA ALA A 190 30.53 23.60 -2.33
C ALA A 190 30.11 23.85 -3.80
N ASN A 191 30.13 22.83 -4.66
CA ASN A 191 29.65 22.93 -6.03
C ASN A 191 28.13 23.12 -6.06
N ALA A 192 27.68 24.37 -6.23
CA ALA A 192 26.28 24.74 -6.23
C ALA A 192 25.46 24.01 -7.32
N GLY A 193 26.05 23.78 -8.49
CA GLY A 193 25.40 23.07 -9.60
C GLY A 193 25.11 21.61 -9.24
N MET A 194 26.08 20.91 -8.67
CA MET A 194 25.91 19.52 -8.23
C MET A 194 24.92 19.40 -7.06
N ILE A 195 24.97 20.32 -6.10
CA ILE A 195 24.02 20.36 -4.98
C ILE A 195 22.58 20.57 -5.50
N ALA A 196 22.39 21.52 -6.42
CA ALA A 196 21.09 21.77 -7.04
C ALA A 196 20.59 20.55 -7.84
N PHE A 197 21.49 19.86 -8.55
CA PHE A 197 21.18 18.64 -9.29
C PHE A 197 20.72 17.51 -8.37
N LEU A 198 21.45 17.22 -7.27
CA LEU A 198 21.06 16.18 -6.31
C LEU A 198 19.70 16.49 -5.67
N ARG A 199 19.46 17.75 -5.28
CA ARG A 199 18.15 18.18 -4.76
C ARG A 199 17.03 17.95 -5.77
N ARG A 200 17.26 18.28 -7.04
CA ARG A 200 16.29 18.06 -8.12
C ARG A 200 16.04 16.57 -8.34
N MET A 201 17.07 15.73 -8.33
CA MET A 201 16.95 14.27 -8.44
C MET A 201 16.12 13.68 -7.30
N ALA A 202 16.35 14.11 -6.06
CA ALA A 202 15.54 13.68 -4.91
C ALA A 202 14.09 14.17 -5.02
N GLY A 203 13.87 15.43 -5.40
CA GLY A 203 12.54 15.99 -5.60
C GLY A 203 11.76 15.28 -6.72
N TYR A 204 12.45 14.96 -7.81
CA TYR A 204 11.91 14.18 -8.91
C TYR A 204 11.53 12.76 -8.48
N ALA A 205 12.39 12.08 -7.70
CA ALA A 205 12.10 10.78 -7.13
C ALA A 205 10.85 10.79 -6.22
N LEU A 206 10.53 11.89 -5.53
CA LEU A 206 9.31 11.98 -4.74
C LEU A 206 8.04 11.93 -5.58
N THR A 207 8.08 12.40 -6.83
CA THR A 207 6.89 12.48 -7.68
C THR A 207 6.39 11.12 -8.16
N GLY A 208 7.23 10.09 -8.21
CA GLY A 208 6.86 8.78 -8.78
C GLY A 208 6.51 8.79 -10.27
N VAL A 209 6.29 9.97 -10.86
CA VAL A 209 6.30 10.21 -12.29
C VAL A 209 7.70 10.00 -12.75
N ILE A 210 7.83 9.43 -13.93
CA ILE A 210 9.07 9.62 -14.60
C ILE A 210 8.90 10.37 -15.93
N ARG A 211 9.91 11.17 -16.31
CA ARG A 211 10.05 11.89 -17.58
C ARG A 211 11.40 11.70 -18.27
N GLU A 212 12.44 11.50 -17.48
CA GLU A 212 13.83 11.63 -17.96
C GLU A 212 14.50 10.30 -18.31
N HIS A 213 13.89 9.14 -18.01
CA HIS A 213 14.50 7.81 -18.23
C HIS A 213 15.95 7.69 -17.71
N VAL A 214 16.20 8.11 -16.46
CA VAL A 214 17.57 8.22 -15.89
C VAL A 214 17.89 7.14 -14.86
N LEU A 215 19.11 6.60 -14.94
CA LEU A 215 19.74 5.78 -13.92
C LEU A 215 20.89 6.57 -13.27
N GLY A 216 20.78 6.86 -11.98
CA GLY A 216 21.75 7.67 -11.25
C GLY A 216 22.92 6.84 -10.71
N PHE A 217 24.14 7.19 -11.11
CA PHE A 217 25.36 6.63 -10.54
C PHE A 217 26.02 7.64 -9.61
N LEU A 218 26.10 7.30 -8.33
CA LEU A 218 26.86 8.09 -7.36
C LEU A 218 28.31 7.59 -7.38
N PHE A 219 29.17 8.34 -8.07
CA PHE A 219 30.60 8.04 -8.21
C PHE A 219 31.45 8.84 -7.21
N GLY A 220 32.62 8.28 -6.85
CA GLY A 220 33.65 8.97 -6.08
C GLY A 220 34.46 8.02 -5.21
N GLY A 221 35.49 8.53 -4.55
CA GLY A 221 36.24 7.80 -3.52
C GLY A 221 35.37 7.29 -2.36
N GLY A 222 35.91 6.37 -1.57
CA GLY A 222 35.30 5.95 -0.30
C GLY A 222 35.16 7.14 0.66
N ALA A 223 34.20 7.07 1.58
CA ALA A 223 33.92 8.12 2.58
C ALA A 223 33.40 9.49 2.06
N ASN A 224 33.03 9.63 0.77
CA ASN A 224 32.50 10.89 0.20
C ASN A 224 31.00 11.17 0.48
N GLY A 225 30.41 10.56 1.51
CA GLY A 225 29.02 10.84 1.89
C GLY A 225 27.91 10.22 1.02
N LYS A 226 28.23 9.42 0.01
CA LYS A 226 27.23 8.72 -0.86
C LYS A 226 26.23 7.89 -0.05
N SER A 227 26.74 7.06 0.85
CA SER A 227 25.91 6.21 1.72
C SER A 227 25.01 7.05 2.61
N THR A 228 25.52 8.18 3.14
CA THR A 228 24.73 9.13 3.93
C THR A 228 23.61 9.74 3.08
N TYR A 229 23.88 10.18 1.85
CA TYR A 229 22.85 10.73 0.96
C TYR A 229 21.73 9.72 0.68
N ILE A 230 22.10 8.48 0.33
CA ILE A 230 21.14 7.40 0.06
C ILE A 230 20.34 7.08 1.34
N ALA A 231 21.01 6.93 2.48
CA ALA A 231 20.38 6.57 3.75
C ALA A 231 19.41 7.65 4.22
N THR A 232 19.79 8.94 4.15
CA THR A 232 18.92 10.06 4.51
C THR A 232 17.72 10.16 3.59
N THR A 233 17.93 10.04 2.27
CA THR A 233 16.83 10.09 1.28
C THR A 233 15.85 8.93 1.51
N ARG A 234 16.37 7.72 1.74
CA ARG A 234 15.53 6.54 2.03
C ARG A 234 14.76 6.69 3.34
N ALA A 235 15.41 7.14 4.41
CA ALA A 235 14.76 7.37 5.69
C ALA A 235 13.63 8.41 5.60
N MET A 236 13.85 9.49 4.84
CA MET A 236 12.84 10.50 4.56
C MET A 236 11.66 9.93 3.75
N MET A 237 11.94 9.13 2.73
CA MET A 237 10.92 8.59 1.82
C MET A 237 10.13 7.42 2.42
N GLY A 238 10.64 6.72 3.43
CA GLY A 238 9.92 5.61 4.06
C GLY A 238 9.60 4.50 3.08
N ASP A 239 8.32 4.10 2.99
CA ASP A 239 7.88 3.00 2.14
C ASP A 239 8.01 3.28 0.64
N TYR A 240 8.17 4.54 0.26
CA TYR A 240 8.45 4.93 -1.12
C TYR A 240 9.89 4.58 -1.53
N ALA A 241 10.78 4.24 -0.61
CA ALA A 241 12.18 3.95 -0.88
C ALA A 241 12.58 2.52 -0.48
N VAL A 242 13.02 1.73 -1.46
CA VAL A 242 13.41 0.34 -1.27
C VAL A 242 14.88 0.11 -1.58
N THR A 243 15.45 -0.92 -0.97
CA THR A 243 16.77 -1.43 -1.39
C THR A 243 16.54 -2.57 -2.37
N ALA A 244 17.15 -2.48 -3.54
CA ALA A 244 17.11 -3.56 -4.51
C ALA A 244 17.80 -4.82 -3.95
N PRO A 245 17.26 -6.02 -4.22
CA PRO A 245 17.98 -7.27 -4.02
C PRO A 245 19.34 -7.24 -4.73
N ARG A 246 20.34 -7.91 -4.13
CA ARG A 246 21.66 -8.05 -4.76
C ARG A 246 21.52 -8.75 -6.10
N GLY A 247 22.24 -8.29 -7.12
CA GLY A 247 22.14 -8.92 -8.45
C GLY A 247 20.98 -8.43 -9.31
N LEU A 248 20.06 -7.59 -8.79
CA LEU A 248 18.88 -7.15 -9.55
C LEU A 248 19.27 -6.51 -10.89
N LEU A 249 20.28 -5.64 -10.92
CA LEU A 249 20.69 -4.94 -12.14
C LEU A 249 21.65 -5.77 -13.03
N PHE A 250 22.09 -6.95 -12.58
CA PHE A 250 23.11 -7.74 -13.27
C PHE A 250 22.50 -8.97 -13.94
N ARG A 251 23.14 -9.40 -15.04
CA ARG A 251 22.80 -10.67 -15.68
C ARG A 251 23.00 -11.82 -14.70
N SER A 252 21.95 -12.61 -14.50
CA SER A 252 21.99 -13.87 -13.75
C SER A 252 22.32 -15.04 -14.69
N ARG A 253 23.00 -16.08 -14.18
CA ARG A 253 23.20 -17.35 -14.90
C ARG A 253 22.00 -18.30 -14.80
N GLY A 254 21.01 -17.97 -13.96
CA GLY A 254 19.77 -18.73 -13.78
C GLY A 254 18.52 -17.85 -13.77
N GLU A 255 17.36 -18.47 -13.82
CA GLU A 255 16.06 -17.79 -13.85
C GLU A 255 15.84 -16.98 -12.55
N ARG A 256 15.53 -15.68 -12.69
CA ARG A 256 15.33 -14.78 -11.54
C ARG A 256 14.02 -15.12 -10.84
N HIS A 257 14.02 -15.12 -9.52
CA HIS A 257 12.79 -15.37 -8.76
C HIS A 257 11.82 -14.18 -8.89
N PRO A 258 10.59 -14.36 -9.39
CA PRO A 258 9.64 -13.24 -9.63
C PRO A 258 9.30 -12.42 -8.39
N THR A 259 9.35 -13.03 -7.20
CA THR A 259 9.15 -12.34 -5.91
C THR A 259 10.12 -11.19 -5.69
N GLU A 260 11.35 -11.27 -6.20
CA GLU A 260 12.34 -10.19 -6.05
C GLU A 260 11.89 -8.88 -6.72
N LEU A 261 11.07 -8.98 -7.77
CA LEU A 261 10.55 -7.82 -8.48
C LEU A 261 9.36 -7.17 -7.76
N THR A 262 8.67 -7.89 -6.87
CA THR A 262 7.49 -7.36 -6.16
C THR A 262 7.82 -6.17 -5.25
N VAL A 263 9.06 -6.09 -4.74
CA VAL A 263 9.53 -4.94 -3.93
C VAL A 263 9.57 -3.65 -4.74
N LEU A 264 9.50 -3.76 -6.08
CA LEU A 264 9.52 -2.62 -6.97
C LEU A 264 8.16 -1.91 -7.05
N PHE A 265 7.08 -2.60 -6.68
CA PHE A 265 5.72 -2.08 -6.74
C PHE A 265 5.49 -0.89 -5.78
N GLY A 266 5.11 0.25 -6.37
CA GLY A 266 4.81 1.50 -5.68
C GLY A 266 6.03 2.23 -5.08
N ALA A 267 7.25 1.72 -5.28
CA ALA A 267 8.45 2.38 -4.78
C ALA A 267 8.98 3.41 -5.80
N ARG A 268 9.29 4.61 -5.32
CA ARG A 268 9.70 5.77 -6.14
C ARG A 268 11.22 6.01 -6.12
N PHE A 269 11.91 5.48 -5.12
CA PHE A 269 13.38 5.49 -5.04
C PHE A 269 13.91 4.08 -4.78
N VAL A 270 14.95 3.70 -5.51
CA VAL A 270 15.59 2.40 -5.32
C VAL A 270 17.08 2.58 -5.09
N ALA A 271 17.55 2.13 -3.94
CA ALA A 271 18.96 2.05 -3.65
C ALA A 271 19.51 0.69 -4.08
N CYS A 272 20.55 0.70 -4.91
CA CYS A 272 21.32 -0.50 -5.23
C CYS A 272 22.66 -0.43 -4.50
N ALA A 273 22.90 -1.41 -3.61
CA ALA A 273 24.18 -1.56 -2.97
C ALA A 273 25.15 -2.25 -3.94
N GLU A 274 26.32 -1.63 -4.11
CA GLU A 274 27.54 -2.17 -4.72
C GLU A 274 27.40 -2.73 -6.14
N ILE A 275 28.06 -2.05 -7.08
CA ILE A 275 28.35 -2.61 -8.40
C ILE A 275 29.67 -3.37 -8.28
N GLU A 276 29.62 -4.70 -8.43
CA GLU A 276 30.81 -5.54 -8.54
C GLU A 276 31.48 -5.27 -9.90
N GLU A 277 32.78 -4.94 -9.87
CA GLU A 277 33.59 -4.76 -11.07
C GLU A 277 33.55 -6.05 -11.92
N GLY A 278 33.27 -5.92 -13.22
CA GLY A 278 33.27 -7.04 -14.18
C GLY A 278 31.93 -7.74 -14.40
N ARG A 279 30.83 -7.31 -13.77
CA ARG A 279 29.48 -7.86 -14.04
C ARG A 279 28.72 -6.99 -15.04
N ALA A 280 28.27 -7.60 -16.14
CA ALA A 280 27.46 -6.92 -17.15
C ALA A 280 26.04 -6.63 -16.61
N PHE A 281 25.54 -5.44 -16.93
CA PHE A 281 24.15 -5.08 -16.70
C PHE A 281 23.21 -5.97 -17.50
N ASP A 282 22.04 -6.22 -16.92
CA ASP A 282 20.91 -6.75 -17.67
C ASP A 282 20.26 -5.61 -18.45
N GLU A 283 20.74 -5.35 -19.67
CA GLU A 283 20.26 -4.24 -20.52
C GLU A 283 18.75 -4.26 -20.73
N GLY A 284 18.15 -5.45 -20.86
CA GLY A 284 16.71 -5.62 -21.00
C GLY A 284 15.98 -5.14 -19.74
N LEU A 285 16.35 -5.66 -18.58
CA LEU A 285 15.74 -5.23 -17.33
C LEU A 285 16.00 -3.75 -17.02
N VAL A 286 17.22 -3.24 -17.24
CA VAL A 286 17.52 -1.82 -17.03
C VAL A 286 16.61 -0.96 -17.92
N LYS A 287 16.38 -1.40 -19.17
CA LYS A 287 15.45 -0.74 -20.08
C LYS A 287 14.01 -0.86 -19.58
N ASP A 288 13.55 -1.99 -19.10
CA ASP A 288 12.19 -2.13 -18.57
C ASP A 288 11.99 -1.21 -17.34
N LEU A 289 12.97 -1.18 -16.43
CA LEU A 289 12.95 -0.39 -15.20
C LEU A 289 12.99 1.13 -15.43
N THR A 290 13.74 1.57 -16.44
CA THR A 290 13.93 3.00 -16.78
C THR A 290 12.96 3.49 -17.85
N GLY A 291 12.60 2.61 -18.78
CA GLY A 291 11.69 2.78 -19.92
C GLY A 291 10.22 2.73 -19.53
N GLY A 292 9.88 2.10 -18.41
CA GLY A 292 8.53 2.10 -17.87
C GLY A 292 7.65 0.93 -18.37
N ASP A 293 8.25 -0.07 -19.01
CA ASP A 293 7.57 -1.29 -19.44
C ASP A 293 6.99 -2.07 -18.26
N GLU A 294 5.90 -2.82 -18.48
CA GLU A 294 5.26 -3.58 -17.42
C GLU A 294 6.19 -4.66 -16.85
N ILE A 295 6.27 -4.70 -15.52
CA ILE A 295 7.00 -5.72 -14.79
C ILE A 295 5.99 -6.76 -14.32
N SER A 296 6.16 -8.01 -14.73
CA SER A 296 5.39 -9.14 -14.21
C SER A 296 6.09 -9.75 -12.99
N ALA A 297 5.36 -9.85 -11.88
CA ALA A 297 5.87 -10.41 -10.63
C ALA A 297 4.76 -11.16 -9.88
N ARG A 298 5.15 -11.92 -8.85
CA ARG A 298 4.22 -12.52 -7.88
C ARG A 298 4.88 -12.64 -6.52
N ARG A 299 4.12 -12.49 -5.43
CA ARG A 299 4.62 -12.91 -4.11
C ARG A 299 4.42 -14.43 -3.96
N MET A 300 5.00 -15.00 -2.90
CA MET A 300 4.80 -16.42 -2.63
C MET A 300 3.32 -16.71 -2.38
N SER A 301 2.82 -17.75 -3.03
CA SER A 301 1.41 -18.16 -2.98
C SER A 301 0.42 -17.13 -3.54
N GLU A 302 0.84 -16.30 -4.49
CA GLU A 302 -0.02 -15.40 -5.26
C GLU A 302 0.05 -15.71 -6.77
N ASP A 303 -0.97 -15.27 -7.50
CA ASP A 303 -0.95 -15.27 -8.97
C ASP A 303 0.03 -14.22 -9.49
N PHE A 304 0.43 -14.37 -10.75
CA PHE A 304 1.18 -13.32 -11.45
C PHE A 304 0.32 -12.08 -11.68
N TRP A 305 0.93 -10.92 -11.45
CA TRP A 305 0.36 -9.64 -11.77
C TRP A 305 1.42 -8.71 -12.33
N SER A 306 1.01 -7.93 -13.32
CA SER A 306 1.84 -6.91 -13.96
C SER A 306 1.59 -5.56 -13.32
N PHE A 307 2.64 -4.77 -13.20
CA PHE A 307 2.56 -3.37 -12.82
C PHE A 307 3.57 -2.57 -13.62
N ALA A 308 3.18 -1.37 -14.03
CA ALA A 308 4.14 -0.40 -14.50
C ALA A 308 5.03 0.05 -13.32
N PRO A 309 6.30 0.41 -13.55
CA PRO A 309 7.17 0.98 -12.52
C PRO A 309 6.64 2.27 -11.87
N HIS A 310 5.50 2.78 -12.35
CA HIS A 310 4.74 3.97 -11.98
C HIS A 310 3.29 3.78 -12.44
N THR A 311 2.35 3.42 -11.58
CA THR A 311 0.95 3.37 -12.01
C THR A 311 0.39 4.80 -12.13
N SER A 312 0.03 5.19 -13.36
CA SER A 312 -1.36 5.51 -13.72
C SER A 312 -1.69 4.83 -15.06
N SER A 313 -2.69 3.96 -15.06
CA SER A 313 -3.24 3.38 -16.28
C SER A 313 -4.15 4.41 -16.99
N SER A 314 -4.24 4.27 -18.32
CA SER A 314 -4.96 5.10 -19.30
C SER A 314 -4.18 6.29 -19.90
N SER A 315 -4.02 6.21 -21.23
CA SER A 315 -3.33 7.12 -22.15
C SER A 315 -1.80 7.11 -22.11
N ARG A 316 -1.22 6.90 -23.29
CA ARG A 316 0.23 6.84 -23.59
C ARG A 316 0.97 8.03 -22.95
N ALA A 317 1.68 7.77 -21.86
CA ALA A 317 2.80 8.57 -21.34
C ALA A 317 3.39 7.82 -20.14
N THR A 318 4.54 7.16 -20.33
CA THR A 318 5.04 6.09 -19.43
C THR A 318 6.55 6.22 -19.27
N ILE A 319 7.08 6.40 -18.06
CA ILE A 319 8.52 6.66 -17.84
C ILE A 319 8.89 6.36 -16.34
N GLY A 320 10.07 5.70 -16.05
CA GLY A 320 10.79 5.01 -14.88
C GLY A 320 11.69 5.58 -13.68
N ARG A 321 11.70 4.93 -12.50
CA ARG A 321 12.26 5.33 -11.15
C ARG A 321 13.67 5.98 -11.05
N ALA A 322 13.94 6.68 -9.94
CA ALA A 322 15.30 7.05 -9.54
C ALA A 322 16.03 5.88 -8.86
N PHE A 323 16.92 5.23 -9.59
CA PHE A 323 17.86 4.25 -9.06
C PHE A 323 19.17 4.94 -8.70
N ALA A 324 19.68 4.70 -7.49
CA ALA A 324 20.99 5.16 -7.06
C ALA A 324 21.91 3.95 -6.84
N ALA A 325 22.91 3.80 -7.71
CA ALA A 325 23.96 2.80 -7.56
C ALA A 325 25.29 3.44 -7.13
N THR A 326 26.04 2.75 -6.27
CA THR A 326 27.36 3.20 -5.81
C THR A 326 28.45 2.42 -6.54
N MET A 327 29.36 3.13 -7.22
CA MET A 327 30.60 2.55 -7.75
C MET A 327 31.79 2.96 -6.87
N ARG A 328 32.71 2.02 -6.61
CA ARG A 328 34.04 2.32 -6.05
C ARG A 328 34.97 2.60 -7.22
N GLY A 329 35.62 3.77 -7.22
CA GLY A 329 36.74 4.00 -8.14
C GLY A 329 37.95 3.20 -7.64
N SER A 330 38.42 2.24 -8.44
CA SER A 330 39.76 1.69 -8.29
C SER A 330 40.76 2.80 -8.66
N GLY A 331 41.69 3.11 -7.75
CA GLY A 331 42.74 4.10 -7.98
C GLY A 331 43.70 3.59 -9.05
N GLY A 332 43.41 3.90 -10.32
CA GLY A 332 44.32 3.68 -11.43
C GLY A 332 45.47 4.68 -11.35
N ALA A 333 46.65 4.20 -10.93
CA ALA A 333 47.90 4.92 -11.09
C ALA A 333 48.12 5.23 -12.58
N TYR A 334 48.27 6.50 -12.92
CA TYR A 334 48.83 6.92 -14.20
C TYR A 334 50.28 6.41 -14.27
N GLY A 335 50.48 5.26 -14.90
CA GLY A 335 51.80 4.78 -15.29
C GLY A 335 52.32 5.62 -16.46
N SER A 336 53.26 6.53 -16.17
CA SER A 336 54.04 7.21 -17.19
C SER A 336 54.98 6.22 -17.87
N SER A 337 54.68 5.79 -19.09
CA SER A 337 55.65 5.15 -19.97
C SER A 337 56.47 6.23 -20.69
N ARG A 338 57.63 6.59 -20.11
CA ARG A 338 58.77 7.08 -20.89
C ARG A 338 59.63 5.86 -21.23
N GLY A 339 59.66 5.50 -22.50
CA GLY A 339 60.66 4.57 -23.03
C GLY A 339 61.96 5.31 -23.38
N PRO A 340 63.11 4.61 -23.36
CA PRO A 340 64.39 5.14 -23.83
C PRO A 340 64.44 5.36 -25.35
#